data_AF-A0A1Q9ADY0-F1
#
_entry.id   AF-A0A1Q9ADY0-F1
#
_cell.length_a   1.000
_cell.length_b   1.000
_cell.length_c   1.000
_cell.angle_alpha   90.00
_cell.angle_beta   90.00
_cell.angle_gamma   90.00
#
_symmetry.space_group_name_H-M   'P 1'
#
loop_
_entity.id
_entity.type
_entity.pdbx_description
1 polymer ?
#
loop_
_entity_poly.entity_id
_entity_poly.type
_entity_poly.pdbx_seq_one_letter_code
_entity_poly.pdbx_strand_id
1 'polypeptide(L)' 'MAELRLQIPDEVVAKLQARLGSKTKVTDIARDAITLFNWAVDERAKGRMVMSSEENGSDPARLIMPSLDMAAARAGK' A
#
# COMPACT_ATOMS: atom_id res chain seq x y z
N MET A 1 -3.92 -9.44 -19.16
CA MET A 1 -3.54 -9.76 -17.78
C MET A 1 -2.03 -9.65 -17.70
N ALA A 2 -1.47 -8.95 -16.72
CA ALA A 2 -0.02 -8.90 -16.54
C ALA A 2 0.41 -10.04 -15.61
N GLU A 3 1.49 -10.74 -15.94
CA GLU A 3 2.13 -11.70 -15.05
C GLU A 3 3.38 -11.06 -14.45
N LEU A 4 3.56 -11.24 -13.14
CA LEU A 4 4.68 -10.67 -12.40
C LEU A 4 5.31 -11.74 -11.51
N ARG A 5 6.64 -11.88 -11.59
CA ARG A 5 7.43 -12.69 -10.66
C ARG A 5 8.18 -11.76 -9.74
N LEU A 6 7.88 -11.84 -8.45
CA LEU A 6 8.54 -11.06 -7.40
C LEU A 6 9.32 -11.99 -6.49
N GLN A 7 10.52 -11.57 -6.13
CA GLN A 7 11.22 -12.12 -4.97
C GLN A 7 11.00 -11.16 -3.81
N ILE A 8 10.35 -11.64 -2.76
CA ILE A 8 10.10 -10.89 -1.53
C ILE A 8 10.87 -11.63 -0.44
N PRO A 9 11.66 -10.95 0.41
CA PRO A 9 12.35 -11.60 1.51
C PRO A 9 11.39 -12.38 2.41
N ASP A 10 11.76 -13.61 2.76
CA ASP A 10 10.94 -14.52 3.57
C ASP A 10 10.52 -13.90 4.90
N GLU A 11 11.42 -13.11 5.51
CA GLU A 11 11.16 -12.39 6.76
C GLU A 11 10.00 -11.38 6.67
N VAL A 12 9.82 -10.74 5.50
CA VAL A 12 8.70 -9.81 5.26
C VAL A 12 7.40 -10.59 5.17
N VAL A 13 7.41 -11.68 4.41
CA VAL A 13 6.26 -12.56 4.25
C VAL A 13 5.85 -13.18 5.59
N ALA A 14 6.81 -13.70 6.35
CA ALA A 14 6.59 -14.31 7.65
C ALA A 14 6.01 -13.32 8.65
N LYS A 15 6.51 -12.06 8.69
CA LYS A 15 5.94 -11.00 9.54
C LYS A 15 4.48 -10.69 9.18
N LEU A 16 4.15 -10.65 7.90
CA LEU A 16 2.78 -10.41 7.43
C LEU A 16 1.86 -11.59 7.79
N GLN A 17 2.30 -12.83 7.52
CA GLN A 17 1.55 -14.03 7.89
C GLN A 17 1.36 -14.15 9.41
N ALA A 18 2.33 -13.76 10.22
CA ALA A 18 2.18 -13.75 11.68
C ALA A 18 1.05 -12.82 12.15
N ARG A 19 0.82 -11.71 11.43
CA ARG A 19 -0.22 -10.71 11.75
C ARG A 19 -1.58 -11.04 11.12
N LEU A 20 -1.58 -11.64 9.94
CA LEU A 20 -2.79 -11.93 9.14
C LEU A 20 -3.30 -13.37 9.30
N GLY A 21 -2.48 -14.26 9.87
CA GLY A 21 -2.74 -15.70 9.98
C GLY A 21 -1.71 -16.52 9.18
N SER A 22 -1.13 -17.55 9.82
CA SER A 22 -0.03 -18.35 9.26
C SER A 22 -0.39 -19.11 7.97
N LYS A 23 -1.67 -19.28 7.68
CA LYS A 23 -2.19 -19.94 6.46
C LYS A 23 -2.44 -18.97 5.29
N THR A 24 -2.27 -17.66 5.51
CA THR A 24 -2.50 -16.65 4.46
C THR A 24 -1.49 -16.84 3.33
N LYS A 25 -1.97 -16.95 2.09
CA LYS A 25 -1.10 -17.22 0.94
C LYS A 25 -0.35 -15.96 0.52
N VAL A 26 0.90 -16.14 0.06
CA VAL A 26 1.72 -15.03 -0.46
C VAL A 26 1.06 -14.31 -1.64
N THR A 27 0.32 -15.05 -2.48
CA THR A 27 -0.43 -14.49 -3.61
C THR A 27 -1.54 -13.55 -3.17
N ASP A 28 -2.18 -13.84 -2.04
CA ASP A 28 -3.27 -13.02 -1.50
C ASP A 28 -2.70 -11.74 -0.91
N ILE A 29 -1.60 -11.84 -0.14
CA ILE A 29 -0.83 -10.69 0.36
C ILE A 29 -0.41 -9.76 -0.80
N ALA A 30 0.15 -10.33 -1.87
CA ALA A 30 0.57 -9.55 -3.03
C ALA A 30 -0.62 -8.87 -3.74
N ARG A 31 -1.75 -9.57 -3.87
CA ARG A 31 -2.97 -9.01 -4.47
C ARG A 31 -3.52 -7.85 -3.65
N ASP A 32 -3.58 -8.01 -2.33
CA ASP A 32 -4.07 -6.98 -1.42
C ASP A 32 -3.14 -5.76 -1.42
N ALA A 33 -1.82 -5.98 -1.43
CA ALA A 33 -0.84 -4.90 -1.53
C ALA A 33 -0.98 -4.09 -2.84
N ILE A 34 -1.15 -4.76 -3.97
CA ILE A 34 -1.37 -4.10 -5.27
C ILE A 34 -2.69 -3.34 -5.26
N THR A 35 -3.75 -3.92 -4.70
CA THR A 35 -5.08 -3.30 -4.61
C THR A 35 -5.03 -2.03 -3.76
N LEU A 36 -4.41 -2.11 -2.58
CA LEU A 36 -4.19 -0.97 -1.68
C LEU A 36 -3.35 0.13 -2.36
N PHE A 37 -2.29 -0.26 -3.06
CA PHE A 37 -1.43 0.68 -3.76
C PHE A 37 -2.18 1.40 -4.89
N ASN A 38 -2.97 0.67 -5.68
CA ASN A 38 -3.81 1.27 -6.72
C ASN A 38 -4.79 2.28 -6.14
N TRP A 39 -5.49 1.91 -5.05
CA TRP A 39 -6.38 2.83 -4.34
C TRP A 39 -5.63 4.08 -3.87
N ALA A 40 -4.46 3.94 -3.23
CA ALA A 40 -3.68 5.08 -2.75
C ALA A 40 -3.24 6.01 -3.89
N VAL A 41 -2.88 5.46 -5.06
CA VAL A 41 -2.56 6.24 -6.26
C VAL A 41 -3.79 7.04 -6.73
N ASP A 42 -4.97 6.41 -6.78
CA ASP A 42 -6.21 7.08 -7.18
C ASP A 42 -6.60 8.21 -6.22
N GLU A 43 -6.41 8.01 -4.92
CA GLU A 43 -6.69 9.05 -3.92
C GLU A 43 -5.74 10.25 -4.06
N ARG A 44 -4.45 9.99 -4.29
CA ARG A 44 -3.46 11.06 -4.54
C ARG A 44 -3.73 11.77 -5.87
N ALA A 45 -4.17 11.05 -6.89
CA ALA A 45 -4.59 11.62 -8.18
C ALA A 45 -5.88 12.47 -8.07
N LYS A 46 -6.63 12.37 -6.98
CA LYS A 46 -7.77 13.26 -6.67
C LYS A 46 -7.36 14.43 -5.77
N GLY A 47 -6.06 14.63 -5.54
CA GLY A 47 -5.52 15.67 -4.66
C GLY A 47 -5.62 15.35 -3.16
N ARG A 48 -6.13 14.17 -2.76
CA ARG A 48 -6.25 13.77 -1.36
C ARG A 48 -4.92 13.28 -0.79
N MET A 49 -4.80 13.22 0.54
CA MET A 49 -3.62 12.66 1.22
C MET A 49 -3.91 11.27 1.74
N VAL A 50 -2.90 10.40 1.75
CA VAL A 50 -2.95 9.10 2.45
C VAL A 50 -2.18 9.24 3.75
N MET A 51 -2.82 8.90 4.86
CA MET A 51 -2.31 9.10 6.21
C MET A 51 -2.76 7.96 7.12
N SER A 52 -1.92 7.62 8.08
CA SER A 52 -2.28 6.82 9.26
C SER A 52 -2.45 7.77 10.44
N SER A 53 -3.29 7.38 11.40
CA SER A 53 -3.46 8.07 12.67
C SER A 53 -3.66 7.02 13.75
N GLU A 54 -3.63 7.47 15.00
CA GLU A 54 -4.19 6.71 16.11
C GLU A 54 -5.70 6.51 15.91
N GLU A 55 -6.30 5.57 16.65
CA GLU A 55 -7.73 5.22 16.53
C GLU A 55 -8.66 6.42 16.82
N ASN A 56 -8.23 7.32 17.72
CA ASN A 56 -8.95 8.55 18.04
C ASN A 56 -8.72 9.68 17.00
N GLY A 57 -8.02 9.41 15.90
CA GLY A 57 -7.69 10.38 14.86
C GLY A 57 -6.53 11.32 15.21
N SER A 58 -5.88 11.13 16.37
CA SER A 58 -4.70 11.91 16.76
C SER A 58 -3.42 11.39 16.10
N ASP A 59 -2.36 12.22 16.16
CA ASP A 59 -1.03 11.94 15.60
C ASP A 59 -1.01 11.47 14.12
N PRO A 60 -1.43 12.33 13.17
CA PRO A 60 -1.46 11.95 11.77
C PRO A 60 -0.05 11.83 11.19
N ALA A 61 0.30 10.64 10.70
CA ALA A 61 1.50 10.37 9.95
C ALA A 61 1.18 10.20 8.46
N ARG A 62 1.81 11.00 7.60
CA ARG A 62 1.60 10.94 6.15
C ARG A 62 2.37 9.78 5.54
N LEU A 63 1.72 9.01 4.66
CA LEU A 63 2.41 8.02 3.84
C LEU A 63 3.22 8.74 2.75
N ILE A 64 4.54 8.70 2.87
CA ILE A 64 5.47 9.31 1.91
C ILE A 64 6.00 8.25 0.96
N MET A 65 5.66 8.37 -0.33
CA MET A 65 6.15 7.51 -1.40
C MET A 65 6.31 8.32 -2.69
N PRO A 66 7.46 8.25 -3.38
CA PRO A 66 7.68 9.01 -4.63
C PRO A 66 6.61 8.74 -5.70
N SER A 67 6.11 7.51 -5.80
CA SER A 67 5.06 7.14 -6.74
C SER A 67 3.72 7.84 -6.47
N LEU A 68 3.41 8.11 -5.20
CA LEU A 68 2.20 8.83 -4.79
C LEU A 68 2.32 10.33 -5.09
N ASP A 69 3.53 10.89 -4.98
CA ASP A 69 3.79 12.28 -5.35
C ASP A 69 3.75 12.48 -6.87
N MET A 70 4.23 11.50 -7.65
CA MET A 70 4.05 11.49 -9.09
C MET A 70 2.56 11.48 -9.49
N ALA A 71 1.73 10.69 -8.80
CA ALA A 71 0.29 10.66 -9.05
C ALA A 71 -0.37 12.00 -8.74
N ALA A 72 -0.03 12.62 -7.61
CA ALA A 72 -0.54 13.94 -7.24
C ALA A 72 -0.09 15.05 -8.21
N ALA A 73 1.14 15.00 -8.71
CA ALA A 73 1.65 15.98 -9.68
C ALA A 73 0.91 15.92 -11.03
N ARG A 74 0.36 14.76 -11.40
CA ARG A 74 -0.47 14.61 -12.61
C ARG A 74 -1.89 15.15 -12.44
N ALA A 75 -2.41 15.18 -11.21
CA ALA A 75 -3.74 15.72 -10.91
C ALA A 75 -3.83 17.24 -10.96
N GLY A 76 -2.70 17.92 -10.75
CA GLY A 76 -2.61 19.39 -10.81
C GLY A 76 -2.41 19.95 -12.22
N LYS A 77 -2.45 19.10 -13.25
CA LYS A 77 -2.45 19.49 -14.67
C LYS A 77 -3.85 19.35 -15.24
#